data_AF-A0A2V8PE59-F1
#
_entry.id   AF-A0A2V8PE59-F1
#
_cell.length_a   1.000
_cell.length_b   1.000
_cell.length_c   1.000
_cell.angle_alpha   90.00
_cell.angle_beta   90.00
_cell.angle_gamma   90.00
#
_symmetry.space_group_name_H-M   'P 1'
#
loop_
_entity.id
_entity.type
_entity.pdbx_description
1 polymer ?
#
loop_
_entity_poly.entity_id
_entity_poly.type
_entity_poly.pdbx_seq_one_letter_code
_entity_poly.pdbx_strand_id
1 'polypeptide(L)'
;MGVLWDLSYVLENSHRISLGDIPYKDFPFPYPPLTFLIQAAIIKLTGRVFWHHIAYCAVIGGLATVLTWRILLNLLRTEVTRSRSLAFMLSLPVIVLGVYCVYPHPFYDPDCTLAILLGVFLLQRIELEPASSWRSLLAGAALVVPLLIKQNTGLAFLGATGTALLAFAIVEAWRRHSARKYILVLMGTMLTFALAVLLVHFTAGLSNYWHWTIQFAAARRTPARSEMLGIYQDRVLLLWIGLILLGIAFWSSRRGSRALAVLSAVLVAAPFIWPTIYLLREHDASERAERLLSLWPVLLIFSLVLSLVAIKRRSGVSLVLPFILIATIHGAFMSQQLWGSTYAIWPLFMILLA
;
A
#
# COMPACT_ATOMS: atom_id res chain seq x y z
N MET A 1 6.80 -7.68 23.86
CA MET A 1 7.67 -8.77 23.36
C MET A 1 7.66 -8.91 21.84
N GLY A 2 6.52 -8.79 21.15
CA GLY A 2 6.44 -8.95 19.68
C GLY A 2 7.40 -8.06 18.87
N VAL A 3 7.51 -6.77 19.22
CA VAL A 3 8.41 -5.82 18.52
C VAL A 3 9.87 -6.29 18.50
N LEU A 4 10.40 -6.71 19.66
CA LEU A 4 11.78 -7.19 19.76
C LEU A 4 11.97 -8.53 19.04
N TRP A 5 10.94 -9.38 19.03
CA TRP A 5 10.95 -10.63 18.30
C TRP A 5 11.05 -10.40 16.79
N ASP A 6 10.20 -9.53 16.25
CA ASP A 6 10.18 -9.18 14.82
C ASP A 6 11.49 -8.54 14.39
N LEU A 7 12.01 -7.61 15.19
CA LEU A 7 13.31 -6.98 14.94
C LEU A 7 14.46 -8.00 14.96
N SER A 8 14.51 -8.84 15.99
CA SER A 8 15.53 -9.88 16.12
C SER A 8 15.45 -10.86 14.95
N TYR A 9 14.23 -11.21 14.53
CA TYR A 9 14.01 -12.07 13.38
C TYR A 9 14.58 -11.45 12.10
N VAL A 10 14.31 -10.17 11.83
CA VAL A 10 14.86 -9.49 10.65
C VAL A 10 16.39 -9.43 10.71
N LEU A 11 16.96 -8.95 11.82
CA LEU A 11 18.40 -8.72 11.91
C LEU A 11 19.21 -10.01 11.98
N GLU A 12 18.72 -11.06 12.65
CA GLU A 12 19.44 -12.34 12.74
C GLU A 12 19.50 -13.05 11.39
N ASN A 13 18.37 -13.13 10.67
CA ASN A 13 18.38 -13.72 9.33
C ASN A 13 19.20 -12.86 8.35
N SER A 14 19.16 -11.53 8.47
CA SER A 14 20.00 -10.63 7.66
C SER A 14 21.48 -10.79 7.98
N HIS A 15 21.84 -11.05 9.24
CA HIS A 15 23.21 -11.34 9.63
C HIS A 15 23.72 -12.63 9.01
N ARG A 16 22.91 -13.70 9.03
CA ARG A 16 23.25 -14.95 8.33
C ARG A 16 23.50 -14.74 6.84
N ILE A 17 22.61 -14.01 6.18
CA ILE A 17 22.76 -13.65 4.76
C ILE A 17 24.05 -12.83 4.53
N SER A 18 24.41 -11.93 5.47
CA SER A 18 25.65 -11.15 5.37
C SER A 18 26.91 -12.01 5.44
N LEU A 19 26.84 -13.17 6.11
CA LEU A 19 27.92 -14.16 6.22
C LEU A 19 27.99 -15.10 5.01
N GLY A 20 27.00 -15.06 4.12
CA GLY A 20 26.96 -15.85 2.89
C GLY A 20 25.89 -16.94 2.84
N ASP A 21 25.11 -17.14 3.91
CA ASP A 21 24.00 -18.09 3.90
C ASP A 21 22.94 -17.66 2.88
N ILE A 22 22.51 -18.60 2.02
CA ILE A 22 21.48 -18.37 1.02
C ILE A 22 20.11 -18.73 1.61
N PRO A 23 19.14 -17.78 1.64
CA PRO A 23 17.80 -18.07 2.15
C PRO A 23 17.13 -19.19 1.35
N TYR A 24 16.23 -19.94 1.98
CA TYR A 24 15.50 -21.11 1.44
C TYR A 24 16.35 -22.36 1.19
N LYS A 25 17.67 -22.20 0.98
CA LYS A 25 18.61 -23.29 0.73
C LYS A 25 19.36 -23.69 1.99
N ASP A 26 20.04 -22.73 2.61
CA ASP A 26 20.90 -22.99 3.78
C ASP A 26 20.11 -22.84 5.09
N PHE A 27 18.91 -22.23 5.03
CA PHE A 27 17.98 -22.18 6.15
C PHE A 27 16.51 -21.98 5.77
N PRO A 28 15.57 -22.45 6.61
CA PRO A 28 14.14 -22.18 6.48
C PRO A 28 13.83 -20.69 6.47
N PHE A 29 13.16 -20.22 5.42
CA PHE A 29 12.86 -18.80 5.28
C PHE A 29 11.51 -18.54 4.59
N PRO A 30 10.44 -18.20 5.34
CA PRO A 30 9.08 -18.12 4.79
C PRO A 30 8.69 -16.72 4.27
N TYR A 31 9.66 -15.90 3.85
CA TYR A 31 9.43 -14.52 3.40
C TYR A 31 10.15 -14.23 2.09
N PRO A 32 9.73 -13.22 1.31
CA PRO A 32 10.55 -12.67 0.24
C PRO A 32 11.87 -12.09 0.77
N PRO A 33 12.95 -12.11 -0.03
CA PRO A 33 14.28 -11.89 0.51
C PRO A 33 14.70 -10.42 0.55
N LEU A 34 14.03 -9.50 -0.17
CA LEU A 34 14.64 -8.20 -0.50
C LEU A 34 14.90 -7.29 0.72
N THR A 35 13.96 -7.18 1.67
CA THR A 35 14.22 -6.42 2.91
C THR A 35 15.43 -6.98 3.66
N PHE A 36 15.52 -8.30 3.76
CA PHE A 36 16.59 -8.98 4.48
C PHE A 36 17.94 -8.84 3.76
N LEU A 37 17.93 -8.85 2.42
CA LEU A 37 19.11 -8.55 1.60
C LEU A 37 19.58 -7.11 1.78
N ILE A 38 18.66 -6.14 1.86
CA ILE A 38 19.00 -4.73 2.14
C ILE A 38 19.66 -4.61 3.53
N GLN A 39 19.06 -5.21 4.56
CA GLN A 39 19.64 -5.19 5.91
C GLN A 39 20.98 -5.95 5.96
N ALA A 40 21.12 -7.07 5.26
CA ALA A 40 22.37 -7.81 5.14
C ALA A 40 23.47 -6.97 4.48
N ALA A 41 23.14 -6.19 3.45
CA ALA A 41 24.06 -5.27 2.81
C ALA A 41 24.52 -4.17 3.78
N ILE A 42 23.62 -3.59 4.58
CA ILE A 42 23.96 -2.61 5.62
C ILE A 42 24.94 -3.24 6.63
N ILE A 43 24.66 -4.46 7.11
CA ILE A 43 25.53 -5.18 8.04
C ILE A 43 26.91 -5.43 7.43
N LYS A 44 26.96 -5.85 6.16
CA LYS A 44 28.21 -6.14 5.47
C LYS A 44 29.07 -4.89 5.24
N LEU A 45 28.44 -3.74 4.99
CA LEU A 45 29.13 -2.47 4.74
C LEU A 45 29.58 -1.76 6.02
N THR A 46 28.81 -1.90 7.11
CA THR A 46 28.96 -1.04 8.29
C THR A 46 29.13 -1.78 9.62
N GLY A 47 29.13 -3.11 9.59
CA GLY A 47 29.12 -3.98 10.77
C GLY A 47 27.73 -4.10 11.40
N ARG A 48 27.67 -4.77 12.57
CA ARG A 48 26.41 -5.04 13.31
C ARG A 48 25.97 -3.85 14.18
N VAL A 49 26.03 -2.64 13.65
CA VAL A 49 25.71 -1.42 14.38
C VAL A 49 24.22 -1.09 14.22
N PHE A 50 23.47 -1.23 15.31
CA PHE A 50 22.01 -1.06 15.32
C PHE A 50 21.54 0.30 14.76
N TRP A 51 22.28 1.38 15.07
CA TRP A 51 21.94 2.72 14.62
C TRP A 51 21.84 2.86 13.09
N HIS A 52 22.63 2.14 12.30
CA HIS A 52 22.56 2.24 10.83
C HIS A 52 21.23 1.73 10.27
N HIS A 53 20.63 0.75 10.93
CA HIS A 53 19.30 0.24 10.61
C HIS A 53 18.20 1.25 10.95
N ILE A 54 18.35 2.00 12.04
CA ILE A 54 17.45 3.09 12.42
C ILE A 54 17.58 4.26 11.44
N ALA A 55 18.81 4.61 11.05
CA ALA A 55 19.05 5.64 10.03
C ALA A 55 18.40 5.25 8.69
N TYR A 56 18.51 3.98 8.28
CA TYR A 56 17.77 3.44 7.13
C TYR A 56 16.26 3.66 7.28
N CYS A 57 15.65 3.24 8.39
CA CYS A 57 14.21 3.43 8.61
C CYS A 57 13.78 4.90 8.55
N ALA A 58 14.57 5.81 9.14
CA ALA A 58 14.31 7.24 9.11
C ALA A 58 14.34 7.81 7.68
N VAL A 59 15.34 7.43 6.88
CA VAL A 59 15.45 7.83 5.47
C VAL A 59 14.26 7.30 4.66
N ILE A 60 13.93 6.01 4.80
CA ILE A 60 12.82 5.39 4.09
C ILE A 60 11.48 6.01 4.50
N GLY A 61 11.27 6.30 5.79
CA GLY A 61 10.09 7.00 6.30
C GLY A 61 9.94 8.41 5.71
N GLY A 62 11.03 9.18 5.66
CA GLY A 62 11.05 10.50 5.05
C GLY A 62 10.77 10.46 3.54
N LEU A 63 11.42 9.54 2.82
CA LEU A 63 11.20 9.35 1.38
C LEU A 63 9.76 8.93 1.06
N ALA A 64 9.18 8.02 1.85
CA ALA A 64 7.79 7.61 1.68
C ALA A 64 6.85 8.81 1.85
N THR A 65 7.07 9.64 2.88
CA THR A 65 6.27 10.86 3.12
C THR A 65 6.35 11.83 1.94
N VAL A 66 7.56 12.07 1.41
CA VAL A 66 7.75 12.94 0.24
C VAL A 66 7.07 12.36 -0.99
N LEU A 67 7.17 11.06 -1.24
CA LEU A 67 6.51 10.40 -2.36
C LEU A 67 4.98 10.50 -2.25
N THR A 68 4.41 10.28 -1.06
CA THR A 68 2.97 10.45 -0.82
C THR A 68 2.52 11.86 -1.16
N TRP A 69 3.21 12.89 -0.66
CA TRP A 69 2.90 14.28 -0.98
C TRP A 69 2.99 14.56 -2.49
N ARG A 70 4.01 14.04 -3.18
CA ARG A 70 4.17 14.21 -4.63
C ARG A 70 3.05 13.53 -5.42
N ILE A 71 2.63 12.33 -5.02
CA ILE A 71 1.52 11.61 -5.65
C ILE A 71 0.22 12.37 -5.46
N LEU A 72 -0.07 12.82 -4.24
CA LEU A 72 -1.24 13.65 -3.91
C LEU A 72 -1.27 14.93 -4.74
N LEU A 73 -0.15 15.63 -4.82
CA LEU A 73 -0.04 16.86 -5.62
C LEU A 73 -0.34 16.58 -7.10
N ASN A 74 0.15 15.48 -7.65
CA ASN A 74 -0.10 15.11 -9.05
C ASN A 74 -1.57 14.75 -9.31
N LEU A 75 -2.25 14.14 -8.34
CA LEU A 75 -3.69 13.82 -8.45
C LEU A 75 -4.54 15.10 -8.38
N LEU A 76 -4.23 15.99 -7.44
CA LEU A 76 -5.07 17.13 -7.12
C LEU A 76 -4.86 18.34 -8.04
N ARG A 77 -3.72 18.42 -8.75
CA ARG A 77 -3.35 19.61 -9.53
C ARG A 77 -4.35 19.99 -10.62
N THR A 78 -5.05 19.02 -11.21
CA THR A 78 -6.04 19.27 -12.28
C THR A 78 -7.44 19.51 -11.74
N GLU A 79 -7.75 18.99 -10.55
CA GLU A 79 -9.10 18.98 -9.99
C GLU A 79 -9.37 20.13 -9.00
N VAL A 80 -8.33 20.64 -8.33
CA VAL A 80 -8.49 21.59 -7.20
C VAL A 80 -7.58 22.81 -7.34
N THR A 81 -8.16 24.01 -7.23
CA THR A 81 -7.42 25.29 -7.35
C THR A 81 -6.29 25.43 -6.34
N ARG A 82 -6.50 24.96 -5.09
CA ARG A 82 -5.50 24.97 -4.00
C ARG A 82 -4.84 23.60 -3.78
N SER A 83 -4.53 22.91 -4.86
CA SER A 83 -3.95 21.55 -4.86
C SER A 83 -2.74 21.38 -3.93
N ARG A 84 -1.82 22.35 -3.90
CA ARG A 84 -0.62 22.30 -3.03
C ARG A 84 -0.97 22.28 -1.55
N SER A 85 -1.88 23.16 -1.12
CA SER A 85 -2.31 23.25 0.28
C SER A 85 -3.07 22.01 0.69
N LEU A 86 -3.97 21.51 -0.17
CA LEU A 86 -4.72 20.29 0.11
C LEU A 86 -3.81 19.06 0.17
N ALA A 87 -2.90 18.90 -0.80
CA ALA A 87 -1.91 17.82 -0.79
C ALA A 87 -1.02 17.87 0.46
N PHE A 88 -0.61 19.07 0.89
CA PHE A 88 0.12 19.26 2.14
C PHE A 88 -0.71 18.81 3.35
N MET A 89 -1.96 19.28 3.49
CA MET A 89 -2.85 18.90 4.59
C MET A 89 -3.11 17.39 4.64
N LEU A 90 -3.33 16.75 3.50
CA LEU A 90 -3.53 15.29 3.41
C LEU A 90 -2.24 14.49 3.72
N SER A 91 -1.06 15.09 3.54
CA SER A 91 0.21 14.45 3.90
C SER A 91 0.61 14.63 5.38
N LEU A 92 0.03 15.59 6.11
CA LEU A 92 0.37 15.86 7.51
C LEU A 92 0.23 14.62 8.42
N PRO A 93 -0.84 13.81 8.34
CA PRO A 93 -0.95 12.62 9.17
C PRO A 93 0.17 11.60 8.96
N VAL A 94 0.76 11.57 7.75
CA VAL A 94 1.84 10.63 7.39
C VAL A 94 3.13 10.93 8.17
N ILE A 95 3.27 12.11 8.76
CA ILE A 95 4.40 12.43 9.65
C ILE A 95 4.40 11.51 10.89
N VAL A 96 3.23 11.14 11.39
CA VAL A 96 3.08 10.30 12.60
C VAL A 96 2.65 8.88 12.24
N LEU A 97 1.89 8.71 11.15
CA LEU A 97 1.34 7.44 10.68
C LEU A 97 2.09 6.86 9.47
N GLY A 98 3.22 7.44 9.09
CA GLY A 98 4.01 6.98 7.95
C GLY A 98 4.61 5.60 8.17
N VAL A 99 5.16 5.04 7.08
CA VAL A 99 5.57 3.63 6.99
C VAL A 99 6.40 3.14 8.19
N TYR A 100 7.40 3.91 8.66
CA TYR A 100 8.27 3.58 9.80
C TYR A 100 7.99 4.45 11.05
N CYS A 101 6.91 5.25 11.07
CA CYS A 101 6.65 6.19 12.17
C CYS A 101 6.02 5.50 13.39
N VAL A 102 5.16 4.51 13.17
CA VAL A 102 4.56 3.71 14.24
C VAL A 102 5.50 2.59 14.70
N TYR A 103 6.26 2.02 13.76
CA TYR A 103 7.18 0.91 14.01
C TYR A 103 8.57 1.25 13.45
N PRO A 104 9.44 1.95 14.22
CA PRO A 104 10.69 2.52 13.71
C PRO A 104 11.85 1.51 13.69
N HIS A 105 11.60 0.31 13.19
CA HIS A 105 12.59 -0.76 13.08
C HIS A 105 12.47 -1.46 11.72
N PRO A 106 13.57 -2.00 11.15
CA PRO A 106 13.53 -2.60 9.82
C PRO A 106 12.48 -3.69 9.71
N PHE A 107 11.58 -3.54 8.74
CA PHE A 107 10.49 -4.47 8.54
C PHE A 107 10.03 -4.42 7.09
N TYR A 108 9.49 -5.54 6.60
CA TYR A 108 9.14 -5.66 5.19
C TYR A 108 7.83 -4.92 4.81
N ASP A 109 6.93 -4.65 5.75
CA ASP A 109 5.67 -3.92 5.45
C ASP A 109 5.92 -2.46 5.05
N PRO A 110 6.73 -1.70 5.80
CA PRO A 110 7.10 -0.34 5.43
C PRO A 110 7.90 -0.27 4.12
N ASP A 111 8.86 -1.17 3.93
CA ASP A 111 9.67 -1.26 2.70
C ASP A 111 8.78 -1.54 1.48
N CYS A 112 7.82 -2.46 1.62
CA CYS A 112 6.89 -2.80 0.54
C CYS A 112 6.02 -1.60 0.18
N THR A 113 5.52 -0.88 1.18
CA THR A 113 4.73 0.33 0.95
C THR A 113 5.55 1.42 0.24
N LEU A 114 6.81 1.64 0.63
CA LEU A 114 7.69 2.55 -0.11
C LEU A 114 7.82 2.13 -1.58
N ALA A 115 8.07 0.84 -1.85
CA ALA A 115 8.21 0.34 -3.22
C ALA A 115 6.91 0.52 -4.03
N ILE A 116 5.74 0.34 -3.41
CA ILE A 116 4.43 0.61 -4.02
C ILE A 116 4.29 2.10 -4.35
N LEU A 117 4.62 2.99 -3.41
CA LEU A 117 4.58 4.44 -3.63
C LEU A 117 5.50 4.84 -4.79
N LEU A 118 6.70 4.27 -4.86
CA LEU A 118 7.62 4.49 -5.97
C LEU A 118 7.00 4.02 -7.30
N GLY A 119 6.42 2.82 -7.33
CA GLY A 119 5.73 2.29 -8.51
C GLY A 119 4.58 3.20 -8.97
N VAL A 120 3.71 3.63 -8.06
CA VAL A 120 2.60 4.56 -8.34
C VAL A 120 3.12 5.90 -8.86
N PHE A 121 4.16 6.46 -8.22
CA PHE A 121 4.76 7.72 -8.65
C PHE A 121 5.35 7.62 -10.05
N LEU A 122 6.07 6.54 -10.37
CA LEU A 122 6.62 6.31 -11.71
C LEU A 122 5.53 6.13 -12.77
N LEU A 123 4.43 5.44 -12.43
CA LEU A 123 3.27 5.34 -13.32
C LEU A 123 2.66 6.71 -13.63
N GLN A 124 2.46 7.56 -12.62
CA GLN A 124 2.02 8.94 -12.86
C GLN A 124 3.01 9.68 -13.77
N ARG A 125 4.32 9.54 -13.53
CA ARG A 125 5.34 10.21 -14.34
C ARG A 125 5.31 9.82 -15.82
N ILE A 126 5.06 8.55 -16.13
CA ILE A 126 4.91 8.08 -17.51
C ILE A 126 3.71 8.71 -18.22
N GLU A 127 2.67 9.07 -17.49
CA GLU A 127 1.53 9.75 -18.08
C GLU A 127 1.76 11.23 -18.32
N LEU A 128 2.53 11.87 -17.44
CA LEU A 128 2.76 13.31 -17.50
C LEU A 128 3.85 13.71 -18.48
N GLU A 129 4.80 12.81 -18.74
CA GLU A 129 5.98 13.09 -19.56
C GLU A 129 5.90 12.35 -20.91
N PRO A 130 6.53 12.88 -21.96
CA PRO A 130 6.57 12.21 -23.26
C PRO A 130 7.17 10.80 -23.15
N ALA A 131 6.67 9.89 -23.99
CA ALA A 131 7.01 8.48 -23.94
C ALA A 131 8.52 8.24 -24.17
N SER A 132 9.26 8.03 -23.10
CA SER A 132 10.64 7.56 -23.11
C SER A 132 10.67 6.07 -22.86
N SER A 133 11.21 5.30 -23.82
CA SER A 133 11.19 3.83 -23.75
C SER A 133 11.85 3.29 -22.48
N TRP A 134 13.00 3.85 -22.11
CA TRP A 134 13.74 3.46 -20.91
C TRP A 134 12.97 3.73 -19.62
N ARG A 135 12.35 4.91 -19.50
CA ARG A 135 11.56 5.26 -18.30
C ARG A 135 10.35 4.35 -18.13
N SER A 136 9.68 3.98 -19.22
CA SER A 136 8.59 3.02 -19.20
C SER A 136 9.04 1.63 -18.75
N LEU A 137 10.17 1.14 -19.28
CA LEU A 137 10.75 -0.14 -18.85
C LEU A 137 11.13 -0.13 -17.37
N LEU A 138 11.79 0.93 -16.90
CA LEU A 138 12.17 1.09 -15.49
C LEU A 138 10.96 1.14 -14.55
N ALA A 139 9.90 1.84 -14.94
CA ALA A 139 8.69 1.84 -14.14
C ALA A 139 8.09 0.44 -14.05
N GLY A 140 8.07 -0.31 -15.16
CA GLY A 140 7.67 -1.72 -15.17
C GLY A 140 8.49 -2.56 -14.21
N ALA A 141 9.81 -2.39 -14.23
CA ALA A 141 10.71 -3.05 -13.28
C ALA A 141 10.37 -2.72 -11.82
N ALA A 142 10.10 -1.45 -11.52
CA ALA A 142 9.71 -1.00 -10.19
C ALA A 142 8.40 -1.63 -9.69
N LEU A 143 7.47 -2.02 -10.59
CA LEU A 143 6.22 -2.69 -10.20
C LEU A 143 6.43 -4.10 -9.63
N VAL A 144 7.54 -4.75 -9.96
CA VAL A 144 7.86 -6.11 -9.47
C VAL A 144 8.48 -6.05 -8.08
N VAL A 145 9.16 -4.96 -7.72
CA VAL A 145 9.90 -4.82 -6.47
C VAL A 145 9.04 -5.11 -5.22
N PRO A 146 7.80 -4.61 -5.07
CA PRO A 146 6.94 -4.94 -3.93
C PRO A 146 6.76 -6.44 -3.70
N LEU A 147 6.67 -7.25 -4.76
CA LEU A 147 6.52 -8.71 -4.66
C LEU A 147 7.75 -9.37 -4.02
N LEU A 148 8.94 -8.82 -4.26
CA LEU A 148 10.22 -9.30 -3.71
C LEU A 148 10.45 -8.85 -2.26
N ILE A 149 9.62 -7.93 -1.76
CA ILE A 149 9.62 -7.45 -0.37
C ILE A 149 8.55 -8.18 0.43
N LYS A 150 7.31 -8.18 -0.07
CA LYS A 150 6.16 -8.79 0.59
C LYS A 150 5.18 -9.39 -0.43
N GLN A 151 4.98 -10.71 -0.34
CA GLN A 151 4.23 -11.48 -1.33
C GLN A 151 2.76 -11.09 -1.47
N ASN A 152 1.98 -11.12 -0.40
CA ASN A 152 0.54 -10.89 -0.45
C ASN A 152 0.20 -9.46 -0.95
N THR A 153 0.83 -8.44 -0.35
CA THR A 153 0.64 -7.04 -0.75
C THR A 153 1.23 -6.77 -2.14
N GLY A 154 2.44 -7.26 -2.40
CA GLY A 154 3.12 -7.07 -3.69
C GLY A 154 2.44 -7.78 -4.86
N LEU A 155 1.91 -8.99 -4.64
CA LEU A 155 1.15 -9.74 -5.65
C LEU A 155 -0.18 -9.04 -5.96
N ALA A 156 -0.89 -8.58 -4.94
CA ALA A 156 -2.12 -7.82 -5.12
C ALA A 156 -1.87 -6.53 -5.90
N PHE A 157 -0.82 -5.79 -5.55
CA PHE A 157 -0.41 -4.58 -6.26
C PHE A 157 -0.02 -4.87 -7.72
N LEU A 158 0.86 -5.84 -7.95
CA LEU A 158 1.34 -6.20 -9.29
C LEU A 158 0.21 -6.71 -10.18
N GLY A 159 -0.67 -7.57 -9.65
CA GLY A 159 -1.81 -8.12 -10.38
C GLY A 159 -2.83 -7.06 -10.76
N ALA A 160 -3.21 -6.19 -9.81
CA ALA A 160 -4.16 -5.10 -10.07
C ALA A 160 -3.58 -4.08 -11.07
N THR A 161 -2.32 -3.70 -10.90
CA THR A 161 -1.62 -2.76 -11.80
C THR A 161 -1.45 -3.36 -13.19
N GLY A 162 -0.99 -4.61 -13.30
CA GLY A 162 -0.83 -5.30 -14.57
C GLY A 162 -2.14 -5.43 -15.34
N THR A 163 -3.23 -5.78 -14.64
CA THR A 163 -4.58 -5.86 -15.24
C THR A 163 -5.04 -4.49 -15.74
N ALA A 164 -4.86 -3.44 -14.94
CA ALA A 164 -5.23 -2.08 -15.31
C ALA A 164 -4.44 -1.57 -16.53
N LEU A 165 -3.12 -1.79 -16.56
CA LEU A 165 -2.26 -1.42 -17.67
C LEU A 165 -2.59 -2.20 -18.95
N LEU A 166 -2.91 -3.48 -18.83
CA LEU A 166 -3.34 -4.31 -19.96
C LEU A 166 -4.67 -3.79 -20.52
N ALA A 167 -5.64 -3.49 -19.65
CA ALA A 167 -6.91 -2.90 -20.06
C ALA A 167 -6.70 -1.57 -20.79
N PHE A 168 -5.81 -0.70 -20.29
CA PHE A 168 -5.47 0.53 -21.00
C PHE A 168 -4.81 0.29 -22.35
N ALA A 169 -3.85 -0.63 -22.43
CA ALA A 169 -3.21 -0.95 -23.70
C ALA A 169 -4.24 -1.42 -24.75
N ILE A 170 -5.20 -2.25 -24.35
CA ILE A 170 -6.29 -2.74 -25.21
C ILE A 170 -7.21 -1.58 -25.63
N VAL A 171 -7.65 -0.75 -24.68
CA VAL A 171 -8.56 0.38 -24.96
C VAL A 171 -7.92 1.41 -25.88
N GLU A 172 -6.66 1.79 -25.64
CA GLU A 172 -5.94 2.73 -26.51
C GLU A 172 -5.74 2.15 -27.92
N ALA A 173 -5.36 0.86 -28.02
CA ALA A 173 -5.22 0.19 -29.30
C ALA A 173 -6.54 0.17 -30.08
N TRP A 174 -7.66 -0.11 -29.40
CA TRP A 174 -8.99 -0.08 -30.02
C TRP A 174 -9.38 1.32 -30.49
N ARG A 175 -9.03 2.36 -29.72
CA ARG A 175 -9.24 3.77 -30.09
C ARG A 175 -8.24 4.28 -31.14
N ARG A 176 -7.36 3.43 -31.66
CA ARG A 176 -6.28 3.77 -32.61
C ARG A 176 -5.31 4.83 -32.08
N HIS A 177 -5.18 4.93 -30.76
CA HIS A 177 -4.18 5.75 -30.08
C HIS A 177 -2.94 4.91 -29.74
N SER A 178 -1.83 5.58 -29.42
CA SER A 178 -0.58 4.89 -29.12
C SER A 178 -0.61 4.23 -27.73
N ALA A 179 -0.73 2.90 -27.70
CA ALA A 179 -0.60 2.09 -26.48
C ALA A 179 0.86 1.84 -26.04
N ARG A 180 1.84 2.39 -26.77
CA ARG A 180 3.27 2.07 -26.65
C ARG A 180 3.79 2.17 -25.22
N LYS A 181 3.44 3.23 -24.50
CA LYS A 181 3.92 3.44 -23.12
C LYS A 181 3.50 2.32 -22.18
N TYR A 182 2.24 1.86 -22.25
CA TYR A 182 1.72 0.79 -21.40
C TYR A 182 2.33 -0.56 -21.75
N ILE A 183 2.50 -0.83 -23.05
CA ILE A 183 3.17 -2.06 -23.53
C ILE A 183 4.62 -2.10 -23.01
N LEU A 184 5.34 -0.98 -23.08
CA LEU A 184 6.73 -0.92 -22.58
C LEU A 184 6.81 -1.10 -21.06
N VAL A 185 5.85 -0.56 -20.29
CA VAL A 185 5.77 -0.83 -18.84
C VAL A 185 5.53 -2.32 -18.61
N LEU A 186 4.54 -2.93 -19.28
CA LEU A 186 4.25 -4.37 -19.16
C LEU A 186 5.46 -5.23 -19.56
N MET A 187 6.19 -4.87 -20.61
CA MET A 187 7.43 -5.54 -20.98
C MET A 187 8.49 -5.43 -19.89
N GLY A 188 8.71 -4.24 -19.32
CA GLY A 188 9.65 -4.04 -18.21
C GLY A 188 9.28 -4.87 -16.98
N THR A 189 7.99 -4.95 -16.67
CA THR A 189 7.43 -5.82 -15.63
C THR A 189 7.74 -7.29 -15.90
N MET A 190 7.42 -7.79 -17.10
CA MET A 190 7.63 -9.20 -17.46
C MET A 190 9.12 -9.59 -17.47
N LEU A 191 9.98 -8.73 -18.01
CA LEU A 191 11.43 -8.96 -18.03
C LEU A 191 12.01 -9.01 -16.61
N THR A 192 11.61 -8.08 -15.75
CA THR A 192 12.10 -8.02 -14.37
C THR A 192 11.57 -9.18 -13.54
N PHE A 193 10.31 -9.57 -13.74
CA PHE A 193 9.73 -10.75 -13.10
C PHE A 193 10.44 -12.04 -13.54
N ALA A 194 10.66 -12.22 -14.85
CA ALA A 194 11.40 -13.36 -15.38
C ALA A 194 12.83 -13.41 -14.81
N LEU A 195 13.53 -12.27 -14.78
CA LEU A 195 14.86 -12.17 -14.17
C LEU A 195 14.83 -12.55 -12.68
N ALA A 196 13.86 -12.06 -11.92
CA ALA A 196 13.71 -12.41 -10.50
C ALA A 196 13.48 -13.91 -10.29
N VAL A 197 12.63 -14.53 -11.13
CA VAL A 197 12.39 -15.98 -11.09
C VAL A 197 13.66 -16.76 -11.43
N LEU A 198 14.41 -16.34 -12.46
CA LEU A 198 15.68 -16.96 -12.82
C LEU A 198 16.71 -16.83 -11.70
N LEU A 199 16.84 -15.65 -11.09
CA LEU A 199 17.73 -15.43 -9.95
C LEU A 199 17.37 -16.36 -8.78
N VAL A 200 16.09 -16.48 -8.44
CA VAL A 200 15.62 -17.42 -7.40
C VAL A 200 15.93 -18.86 -7.76
N HIS A 201 15.69 -19.25 -9.02
CA HIS A 201 15.97 -20.60 -9.50
C HIS A 201 17.45 -20.97 -9.40
N PHE A 202 18.34 -20.09 -9.84
CA PHE A 202 19.78 -20.35 -9.85
C PHE A 202 20.45 -20.19 -8.49
N THR A 203 19.86 -19.46 -7.54
CA THR A 203 20.45 -19.24 -6.21
C THR A 203 19.96 -20.25 -5.18
N ALA A 204 18.64 -20.36 -5.01
CA ALA A 204 18.02 -21.15 -3.95
C ALA A 204 17.23 -22.36 -4.46
N GLY A 205 16.92 -22.40 -5.75
CA GLY A 205 16.03 -23.39 -6.35
C GLY A 205 14.57 -22.96 -6.24
N LEU A 206 13.86 -22.95 -7.38
CA LEU A 206 12.46 -22.50 -7.43
C LEU A 206 11.52 -23.37 -6.57
N SER A 207 11.81 -24.68 -6.49
CA SER A 207 11.05 -25.62 -5.64
C SER A 207 11.17 -25.25 -4.16
N ASN A 208 12.39 -24.96 -3.69
CA ASN A 208 12.63 -24.56 -2.30
C ASN A 208 11.96 -23.23 -1.99
N TYR A 209 12.10 -22.25 -2.89
CA TYR A 209 11.43 -20.95 -2.74
C TYR A 209 9.91 -21.13 -2.64
N TRP A 210 9.30 -21.88 -3.56
CA TRP A 210 7.86 -22.15 -3.57
C TRP A 210 7.39 -22.86 -2.29
N HIS A 211 8.13 -23.87 -1.85
CA HIS A 211 7.83 -24.60 -0.62
C HIS A 211 7.77 -23.66 0.59
N TRP A 212 8.83 -22.89 0.83
CA TRP A 212 8.92 -22.04 2.01
C TRP A 212 7.98 -20.84 1.96
N THR A 213 7.88 -20.20 0.81
CA THR A 213 7.18 -18.93 0.70
C THR A 213 5.69 -19.07 0.42
N ILE A 214 5.27 -20.13 -0.25
CA ILE A 214 3.86 -20.33 -0.61
C ILE A 214 3.26 -21.45 0.22
N GLN A 215 3.80 -22.68 0.15
CA GLN A 215 3.18 -23.83 0.80
C GLN A 215 3.23 -23.73 2.34
N PHE A 216 4.42 -23.51 2.89
CA PHE A 216 4.62 -23.41 4.33
C PHE A 216 3.92 -22.19 4.93
N ALA A 217 4.05 -21.03 4.26
CA ALA A 217 3.35 -19.82 4.68
C ALA A 217 1.83 -20.01 4.66
N ALA A 218 1.28 -20.62 3.61
CA ALA A 218 -0.15 -20.86 3.53
C ALA A 218 -0.65 -21.82 4.61
N ALA A 219 0.09 -22.90 4.88
CA ALA A 219 -0.25 -23.89 5.90
C ALA A 219 -0.22 -23.32 7.32
N ARG A 220 0.56 -22.26 7.58
CA ARG A 220 0.75 -21.69 8.92
C ARG A 220 0.05 -20.36 9.15
N ARG A 221 -0.23 -19.59 8.10
CA ARG A 221 -0.55 -18.17 8.20
C ARG A 221 -1.73 -17.70 7.36
N THR A 222 -2.28 -18.52 6.47
CA THR A 222 -3.48 -18.12 5.72
C THR A 222 -4.71 -18.29 6.60
N PRO A 223 -5.35 -17.19 7.05
CA PRO A 223 -6.59 -17.29 7.82
C PRO A 223 -7.72 -17.88 6.98
N ALA A 224 -8.79 -18.34 7.65
CA ALA A 224 -9.97 -18.82 6.94
C ALA A 224 -10.61 -17.68 6.12
N ARG A 225 -11.27 -18.01 5.00
CA ARG A 225 -11.95 -16.98 4.18
C ARG A 225 -13.00 -16.18 4.97
N SER A 226 -13.69 -16.83 5.91
CA SER A 226 -14.65 -16.19 6.81
C SER A 226 -13.98 -15.13 7.69
N GLU A 227 -12.79 -15.43 8.22
CA GLU A 227 -11.99 -14.51 9.03
C GLU A 227 -11.49 -13.32 8.19
N MET A 228 -11.03 -13.56 6.97
CA MET A 228 -10.63 -12.48 6.04
C MET A 228 -11.79 -11.52 5.74
N LEU A 229 -13.02 -12.03 5.62
CA LEU A 229 -14.22 -11.24 5.39
C LEU A 229 -14.86 -10.71 6.68
N GLY A 230 -14.36 -11.10 7.85
CA GLY A 230 -14.92 -10.72 9.15
C GLY A 230 -14.98 -9.20 9.36
N ILE A 231 -14.01 -8.47 8.79
CA ILE A 231 -13.97 -7.00 8.83
C ILE A 231 -15.18 -6.33 8.16
N TYR A 232 -15.86 -7.04 7.25
CA TYR A 232 -17.06 -6.58 6.54
C TYR A 232 -18.36 -7.09 7.16
N GLN A 233 -18.28 -8.01 8.13
CA GLN A 233 -19.45 -8.60 8.79
C GLN A 233 -19.88 -7.83 10.03
N ASP A 234 -19.10 -6.83 10.47
CA ASP A 234 -19.45 -6.01 11.62
C ASP A 234 -20.74 -5.22 11.36
N ARG A 235 -21.72 -5.34 12.27
CA ARG A 235 -22.99 -4.61 12.18
C ARG A 235 -22.80 -3.10 12.32
N VAL A 236 -21.76 -2.67 13.02
CA VAL A 236 -21.42 -1.25 13.18
C VAL A 236 -21.03 -0.64 11.83
N LEU A 237 -20.46 -1.42 10.91
CA LEU A 237 -20.17 -0.98 9.54
C LEU A 237 -21.44 -0.53 8.81
N LEU A 238 -22.54 -1.29 8.94
CA LEU A 238 -23.82 -0.94 8.32
C LEU A 238 -24.38 0.37 8.88
N LEU A 239 -24.23 0.60 10.19
CA LEU A 239 -24.61 1.86 10.82
C LEU A 239 -23.80 3.04 10.25
N TRP A 240 -22.48 2.90 10.12
CA TRP A 240 -21.62 3.95 9.54
C TRP A 240 -21.98 4.25 8.09
N ILE A 241 -22.23 3.23 7.28
CA ILE A 241 -22.69 3.40 5.90
C ILE A 241 -24.03 4.14 5.88
N GLY A 242 -24.99 3.75 6.71
CA GLY A 242 -26.29 4.41 6.82
C GLY A 242 -26.19 5.88 7.20
N LEU A 243 -25.35 6.22 8.19
CA LEU A 243 -25.12 7.60 8.61
C LEU A 243 -24.50 8.46 7.51
N ILE A 244 -23.49 7.95 6.80
CA ILE A 244 -22.89 8.67 5.67
C ILE A 244 -23.91 8.88 4.55
N LEU A 245 -24.68 7.85 4.17
CA LEU A 245 -25.70 7.96 3.12
C LEU A 245 -26.79 8.98 3.50
N LEU A 246 -27.25 8.97 4.76
CA LEU A 246 -28.22 9.95 5.26
C LEU A 246 -27.63 11.36 5.26
N GLY A 247 -26.37 11.51 5.68
CA GLY A 247 -25.64 12.76 5.62
C GLY A 247 -25.57 13.32 4.19
N ILE A 248 -25.23 12.48 3.20
CA ILE A 248 -25.22 12.86 1.78
C ILE A 248 -26.62 13.27 1.29
N ALA A 249 -27.67 12.54 1.68
CA ALA A 249 -29.06 12.86 1.34
C ALA A 249 -29.53 14.19 1.95
N PHE A 250 -29.09 14.53 3.16
CA PHE A 250 -29.37 15.84 3.75
C PHE A 250 -28.55 16.95 3.11
N TRP A 251 -27.34 16.65 2.62
CA TRP A 251 -26.52 17.62 1.90
C TRP A 251 -27.18 18.09 0.60
N SER A 252 -27.86 17.21 -0.13
CA SER A 252 -28.58 17.60 -1.35
C SER A 252 -29.78 18.49 -1.06
N SER A 253 -30.39 18.34 0.12
CA SER A 253 -31.56 19.10 0.58
C SER A 253 -31.21 20.39 1.34
N ARG A 254 -29.93 20.76 1.47
CA ARG A 254 -29.46 21.86 2.33
C ARG A 254 -29.82 23.28 1.88
N ARG A 255 -30.55 23.47 0.76
CA ARG A 255 -30.86 24.79 0.20
C ARG A 255 -31.63 25.63 1.23
N GLY A 256 -30.94 26.58 1.88
CA GLY A 256 -31.53 27.55 2.80
C GLY A 256 -31.38 27.25 4.30
N SER A 257 -30.94 26.06 4.71
CA SER A 257 -30.81 25.70 6.14
C SER A 257 -29.36 25.40 6.54
N ARG A 258 -28.75 26.32 7.30
CA ARG A 258 -27.44 26.09 7.93
C ARG A 258 -27.47 24.89 8.86
N ALA A 259 -28.58 24.67 9.57
CA ALA A 259 -28.74 23.54 10.48
C ALA A 259 -28.66 22.20 9.74
N LEU A 260 -29.31 22.06 8.57
CA LEU A 260 -29.22 20.84 7.76
C LEU A 260 -27.81 20.62 7.19
N ALA A 261 -27.11 21.69 6.83
CA ALA A 261 -25.72 21.58 6.38
C ALA A 261 -24.79 21.09 7.50
N VAL A 262 -24.96 21.61 8.72
CA VAL A 262 -24.20 21.16 9.90
C VAL A 262 -24.54 19.72 10.25
N LEU A 263 -25.84 19.37 10.29
CA LEU A 263 -26.27 18.00 10.59
C LEU A 263 -25.71 17.00 9.57
N SER A 264 -25.80 17.33 8.28
CA SER A 264 -25.22 16.52 7.20
C SER A 264 -23.72 16.32 7.38
N ALA A 265 -22.96 17.39 7.67
CA ALA A 265 -21.53 17.31 7.92
C ALA A 265 -21.21 16.42 9.14
N VAL A 266 -21.97 16.55 10.23
CA VAL A 266 -21.82 15.72 11.43
C VAL A 266 -22.10 14.25 11.11
N LEU A 267 -23.15 13.93 10.36
CA LEU A 267 -23.49 12.55 9.98
C LEU A 267 -22.40 11.90 9.12
N VAL A 268 -21.85 12.62 8.15
CA VAL A 268 -20.73 12.13 7.32
C VAL A 268 -19.44 11.99 8.14
N ALA A 269 -19.20 12.90 9.08
CA ALA A 269 -18.00 12.88 9.93
C ALA A 269 -18.12 11.89 11.11
N ALA A 270 -19.32 11.43 11.46
CA ALA A 270 -19.58 10.60 12.64
C ALA A 270 -18.68 9.35 12.74
N PRO A 271 -18.45 8.57 11.65
CA PRO A 271 -17.56 7.42 11.70
C PRO A 271 -16.13 7.78 12.10
N PHE A 272 -15.66 8.99 11.82
CA PHE A 272 -14.30 9.48 12.12
C PHE A 272 -14.20 10.16 13.49
N ILE A 273 -15.24 10.90 13.86
CA ILE A 273 -15.35 11.55 15.17
C ILE A 273 -15.36 10.49 16.26
N TRP A 274 -16.07 9.38 16.05
CA TRP A 274 -16.25 8.35 17.05
C TRP A 274 -14.93 7.70 17.53
N PRO A 275 -14.03 7.20 16.65
CA PRO A 275 -12.70 6.76 17.05
C PRO A 275 -11.91 7.87 17.73
N THR A 276 -12.05 9.12 17.33
CA THR A 276 -11.34 10.25 17.97
C THR A 276 -11.80 10.45 19.41
N ILE A 277 -13.11 10.37 19.69
CA ILE A 277 -13.65 10.42 21.05
C ILE A 277 -13.14 9.23 21.87
N TYR A 278 -13.13 8.03 21.28
CA TYR A 278 -12.61 6.83 21.94
C TYR A 278 -11.12 6.92 22.23
N LEU A 279 -10.31 7.50 21.34
CA LEU A 279 -8.88 7.72 21.55
C LEU A 279 -8.61 8.56 22.81
N LEU A 280 -9.52 9.47 23.16
CA LEU A 280 -9.42 10.35 24.33
C LEU A 280 -10.02 9.74 25.60
N ARG A 281 -10.93 8.78 25.49
CA ARG A 281 -11.67 8.20 26.62
C ARG A 281 -11.11 6.86 27.06
N GLU A 282 -10.73 6.02 26.10
CA GLU A 282 -10.29 4.65 26.35
C GLU A 282 -8.83 4.62 26.79
N HIS A 283 -8.54 3.87 27.85
CA HIS A 283 -7.19 3.83 28.41
C HIS A 283 -6.36 2.72 27.75
N ASP A 284 -7.00 1.63 27.33
CA ASP A 284 -6.33 0.56 26.61
C ASP A 284 -5.86 1.04 25.23
N ALA A 285 -4.56 0.88 24.96
CA ALA A 285 -3.97 1.20 23.67
C ALA A 285 -4.41 0.23 22.56
N SER A 286 -4.69 -1.03 22.90
CA SER A 286 -5.11 -2.05 21.95
C SER A 286 -6.50 -1.74 21.40
N GLU A 287 -7.48 -1.49 22.28
CA GLU A 287 -8.83 -1.13 21.85
C GLU A 287 -8.85 0.16 21.03
N ARG A 288 -8.04 1.16 21.43
CA ARG A 288 -7.85 2.40 20.68
C ARG A 288 -7.36 2.16 19.25
N ALA A 289 -6.37 1.28 19.07
CA ALA A 289 -5.88 0.91 17.75
C ALA A 289 -6.96 0.20 16.94
N GLU A 290 -7.69 -0.75 17.53
CA GLU A 290 -8.77 -1.47 16.85
C GLU A 290 -9.85 -0.54 16.31
N ARG A 291 -10.27 0.45 17.11
CA ARG A 291 -11.29 1.43 16.70
C ARG A 291 -10.81 2.35 15.58
N LEU A 292 -9.53 2.68 15.55
CA LEU A 292 -8.97 3.43 14.42
C LEU A 292 -8.95 2.57 13.15
N LEU A 293 -8.61 1.28 13.30
CA LEU A 293 -8.53 0.34 12.20
C LEU A 293 -9.90 -0.08 11.64
N SER A 294 -10.97 -0.04 12.44
CA SER A 294 -12.32 -0.34 11.97
C SER A 294 -12.88 0.69 10.98
N LEU A 295 -12.18 1.81 10.77
CA LEU A 295 -12.48 2.77 9.72
C LEU A 295 -12.20 2.22 8.31
N TRP A 296 -11.23 1.32 8.17
CA TRP A 296 -10.77 0.84 6.87
C TRP A 296 -11.89 0.25 5.99
N PRO A 297 -12.77 -0.65 6.47
CA PRO A 297 -13.87 -1.20 5.67
C PRO A 297 -14.81 -0.12 5.12
N VAL A 298 -15.22 0.85 5.95
CA VAL A 298 -16.09 1.97 5.55
C VAL A 298 -15.43 2.72 4.38
N LEU A 299 -14.17 3.09 4.57
CA LEU A 299 -13.41 3.88 3.63
C LEU A 299 -13.19 3.15 2.30
N LEU A 300 -12.88 1.86 2.33
CA LEU A 300 -12.69 1.06 1.12
C LEU A 300 -13.99 0.94 0.32
N ILE A 301 -15.12 0.72 0.99
CA ILE A 301 -16.45 0.66 0.33
C ILE A 301 -16.78 2.00 -0.32
N PHE A 302 -16.68 3.10 0.42
CA PHE A 302 -16.99 4.42 -0.14
C PHE A 302 -16.04 4.81 -1.26
N SER A 303 -14.74 4.54 -1.11
CA SER A 303 -13.75 4.81 -2.16
C SER A 303 -14.05 4.01 -3.42
N LEU A 304 -14.47 2.74 -3.30
CA LEU A 304 -14.87 1.91 -4.42
C LEU A 304 -16.11 2.51 -5.13
N VAL A 305 -17.16 2.80 -4.37
CA VAL A 305 -18.42 3.36 -4.92
C VAL A 305 -18.16 4.70 -5.62
N LEU A 306 -17.42 5.61 -4.97
CA LEU A 306 -17.08 6.91 -5.55
C LEU A 306 -16.22 6.77 -6.80
N SER A 307 -15.28 5.83 -6.83
CA SER A 307 -14.44 5.56 -8.00
C SER A 307 -15.25 5.01 -9.17
N LEU A 308 -16.23 4.14 -8.90
CA LEU A 308 -17.16 3.64 -9.92
C LEU A 308 -18.06 4.75 -10.47
N VAL A 309 -18.58 5.64 -9.61
CA VAL A 309 -19.41 6.78 -10.03
C VAL A 309 -18.58 7.80 -10.82
N ALA A 310 -17.33 8.05 -10.41
CA ALA A 310 -16.43 9.01 -11.03
C ALA A 310 -15.70 8.45 -12.27
N ILE A 311 -15.94 7.20 -12.66
CA ILE A 311 -15.20 6.52 -13.74
C ILE A 311 -15.24 7.29 -15.07
N LYS A 312 -16.36 7.97 -15.35
CA LYS A 312 -16.53 8.76 -16.60
C LYS A 312 -15.81 10.11 -16.56
N ARG A 313 -15.40 10.58 -15.39
CA ARG A 313 -14.77 11.90 -15.19
C ARG A 313 -13.25 11.83 -15.13
N ARG A 314 -12.69 10.66 -14.88
CA ARG A 314 -11.24 10.45 -14.73
C ARG A 314 -10.65 9.81 -15.98
N SER A 315 -9.36 10.01 -16.18
CA SER A 315 -8.60 9.43 -17.30
C SER A 315 -7.19 9.03 -16.85
N GLY A 316 -6.56 8.12 -17.61
CA GLY A 316 -5.22 7.63 -17.30
C GLY A 316 -5.12 6.88 -15.97
N VAL A 317 -3.95 6.90 -15.35
CA VAL A 317 -3.63 6.25 -14.08
C VAL A 317 -4.56 6.73 -12.96
N SER A 318 -5.00 7.99 -12.98
CA SER A 318 -5.95 8.51 -11.98
C SER A 318 -7.29 7.76 -11.94
N LEU A 319 -7.70 7.18 -13.08
CA LEU A 319 -8.91 6.37 -13.21
C LEU A 319 -8.78 5.04 -12.48
N VAL A 320 -7.64 4.35 -12.63
CA VAL A 320 -7.44 2.99 -12.13
C VAL A 320 -6.79 2.94 -10.76
N LEU A 321 -6.11 4.03 -10.35
CA LEU A 321 -5.35 4.09 -9.11
C LEU A 321 -6.18 3.68 -7.88
N PRO A 322 -7.43 4.13 -7.69
CA PRO A 322 -8.22 3.70 -6.54
C PRO A 322 -8.40 2.18 -6.49
N PHE A 323 -8.64 1.53 -7.63
CA PHE A 323 -8.80 0.07 -7.70
C PHE A 323 -7.49 -0.66 -7.39
N ILE A 324 -6.35 -0.14 -7.89
CA ILE A 324 -5.02 -0.66 -7.57
C ILE A 324 -4.76 -0.55 -6.07
N LEU A 325 -5.03 0.61 -5.46
CA LEU A 325 -4.82 0.83 -4.03
C LEU A 325 -5.75 -0.05 -3.18
N ILE A 326 -7.04 -0.14 -3.52
CA ILE A 326 -8.01 -0.99 -2.82
C ILE A 326 -7.55 -2.46 -2.85
N ALA A 327 -7.15 -2.97 -4.02
CA ALA A 327 -6.64 -4.34 -4.14
C ALA A 327 -5.37 -4.54 -3.30
N THR A 328 -4.45 -3.57 -3.33
CA THR A 328 -3.19 -3.60 -2.58
C THR A 328 -3.44 -3.61 -1.06
N ILE A 329 -4.36 -2.78 -0.58
CA ILE A 329 -4.75 -2.70 0.84
C ILE A 329 -5.37 -4.02 1.30
N HIS A 330 -6.25 -4.63 0.49
CA HIS A 330 -6.75 -5.98 0.78
C HIS A 330 -5.63 -7.03 0.79
N GLY A 331 -4.65 -6.90 -0.10
CA GLY A 331 -3.43 -7.70 -0.09
C GLY A 331 -2.70 -7.63 1.24
N ALA A 332 -2.60 -6.44 1.84
CA ALA A 332 -2.03 -6.25 3.17
C ALA A 332 -2.88 -6.91 4.29
N PHE A 333 -4.21 -6.83 4.21
CA PHE A 333 -5.10 -7.45 5.20
C PHE A 333 -4.99 -8.99 5.22
N MET A 334 -4.52 -9.63 4.14
CA MET A 334 -4.29 -11.08 4.18
C MET A 334 -3.18 -11.51 5.15
N SER A 335 -2.32 -10.58 5.63
CA SER A 335 -1.21 -10.93 6.51
C SER A 335 -1.68 -11.26 7.94
N GLN A 336 -2.57 -10.45 8.51
CA GLN A 336 -3.11 -10.54 9.88
C GLN A 336 -4.38 -9.67 10.06
N GLN A 337 -5.24 -9.64 9.04
CA GLN A 337 -6.41 -8.74 8.97
C GLN A 337 -6.02 -7.27 9.23
N LEU A 338 -6.72 -6.62 10.16
CA LEU A 338 -6.54 -5.21 10.51
C LEU A 338 -5.35 -4.96 11.44
N TRP A 339 -4.83 -5.97 12.15
CA TRP A 339 -3.87 -5.77 13.25
C TRP A 339 -2.41 -5.78 12.81
N GLY A 340 -2.10 -6.33 11.65
CA GLY A 340 -0.71 -6.44 11.16
C GLY A 340 -0.28 -5.23 10.34
N SER A 341 -0.24 -5.42 9.02
CA SER A 341 0.42 -4.52 8.06
C SER A 341 -0.26 -3.17 7.82
N THR A 342 -1.35 -2.91 8.53
CA THR A 342 -2.18 -1.72 8.38
C THR A 342 -1.45 -0.44 8.77
N TYR A 343 -0.49 -0.53 9.70
CA TYR A 343 0.34 0.61 10.10
C TYR A 343 1.25 1.12 8.99
N ALA A 344 1.65 0.27 8.04
CA ALA A 344 2.54 0.68 6.95
C ALA A 344 1.78 1.35 5.79
N ILE A 345 0.47 1.12 5.66
CA ILE A 345 -0.31 1.48 4.45
C ILE A 345 -1.09 2.80 4.55
N TRP A 346 -0.96 3.55 5.66
CA TRP A 346 -1.55 4.89 5.78
C TRP A 346 -1.18 5.88 4.65
N PRO A 347 0.04 5.85 4.07
CA PRO A 347 0.31 6.59 2.84
C PRO A 347 -0.66 6.28 1.69
N LEU A 348 -0.97 5.00 1.48
CA LEU A 348 -1.89 4.54 0.44
C LEU A 348 -3.31 5.01 0.76
N PHE A 349 -3.67 5.03 2.03
CA PHE A 349 -4.94 5.58 2.49
C PHE A 349 -5.09 7.07 2.17
N MET A 350 -4.07 7.89 2.47
CA MET A 350 -4.13 9.33 2.15
C MET A 350 -4.27 9.57 0.65
N ILE A 351 -3.63 8.74 -0.18
CA ILE A 351 -3.77 8.80 -1.65
C ILE A 351 -5.19 8.39 -2.08
N LEU A 352 -5.78 7.39 -1.45
CA LEU A 352 -7.15 6.94 -1.76
C LEU A 352 -8.21 7.99 -1.40
N LEU A 353 -7.96 8.82 -0.37
CA LEU A 353 -8.84 9.92 0.02
C LEU A 353 -8.85 11.10 -0.98
N ALA A 354 -7.80 11.26 -1.78
CA ALA A 354 -7.68 12.33 -2.77
C ALA A 354 -8.41 11.99 -4.08
#